data_AF-J9E3M7-F1
#
_entry.id   AF-J9E3M7-F1
#
_cell.length_a   1.000
_cell.length_b   1.000
_cell.length_c   1.000
_cell.angle_alpha   90.00
_cell.angle_beta   90.00
_cell.angle_gamma   90.00
#
_symmetry.space_group_name_H-M   'P 1'
#
loop_
_entity.id
_entity.type
_entity.pdbx_description
1 polymer ?
#
loop_
_entity_poly.entity_id
_entity_poly.type
_entity_poly.pdbx_seq_one_letter_code
_entity_poly.pdbx_strand_id
1 'polypeptide(L)'
;MNGIDAVNYVQKWVADYSQWIPAHNHIIVLTRIDLLSSKGDSSTQGMAYVGAMCRVAESASVVEDVGGMATAVIAAHELAHSLGAFHDGTAGPAENCGRNYLMSATVSSSDDEQKFFNTFKFSPCSIQQIQLFFANGTADCLLRSKSREKRLRRTSRRKHRKPGELLVQQNQCKIAFGAHYSVCLRKEYLSKDPCRRLWCKNRKLRKTEPCETKLYLPLLDGTKCGHDKVK
;
A
#
# COMPACT_ATOMS: atom_id res chain seq x y z
N MET A 1 -7.81 -1.43 -18.57
CA MET A 1 -6.63 -0.61 -18.94
C MET A 1 -5.43 -1.34 -18.37
N ASN A 2 -4.34 -1.52 -19.12
CA ASN A 2 -3.17 -2.18 -18.54
C ASN A 2 -2.42 -1.20 -17.61
N GLY A 3 -1.65 -1.71 -16.65
CA GLY A 3 -0.94 -0.86 -15.67
C GLY A 3 0.11 0.08 -16.30
N ILE A 4 0.77 -0.35 -17.38
CA ILE A 4 1.79 0.42 -18.10
C ILE A 4 1.16 1.64 -18.78
N ASP A 5 0.04 1.46 -19.48
CA ASP A 5 -0.74 2.50 -20.12
C ASP A 5 -1.25 3.49 -19.07
N ALA A 6 -1.66 2.99 -17.89
CA ALA A 6 -2.14 3.84 -16.81
C ALA A 6 -1.04 4.77 -16.27
N VAL A 7 0.17 4.25 -16.00
CA VAL A 7 1.26 5.09 -15.50
C VAL A 7 1.78 6.05 -16.57
N ASN A 8 1.87 5.61 -17.84
CA ASN A 8 2.23 6.46 -18.97
C ASN A 8 1.22 7.59 -19.18
N TYR A 9 -0.08 7.29 -19.02
CA TYR A 9 -1.14 8.30 -19.10
C TYR A 9 -0.97 9.37 -18.01
N VAL A 10 -0.71 8.95 -16.77
CA VAL A 10 -0.46 9.89 -15.66
C VAL A 10 0.80 10.70 -15.91
N GLN A 11 1.89 10.07 -16.34
CA GLN A 11 3.14 10.75 -16.68
C GLN A 11 2.93 11.86 -17.73
N LYS A 12 2.19 11.56 -18.80
CA LYS A 12 1.83 12.55 -19.81
C LYS A 12 0.95 13.66 -19.23
N TRP A 13 -0.06 13.30 -18.43
CA TRP A 13 -0.93 14.29 -17.77
C TRP A 13 -0.14 15.22 -16.84
N VAL A 14 0.83 14.71 -16.08
CA VAL A 14 1.69 15.53 -15.22
C VAL A 14 2.52 16.50 -16.05
N ALA A 15 3.07 16.05 -17.18
CA ALA A 15 3.82 16.92 -18.09
C ALA A 15 2.93 18.04 -18.66
N ASP A 16 1.76 17.68 -19.20
CA ASP A 16 0.83 18.60 -19.88
C ASP A 16 0.21 19.63 -18.92
N TYR A 17 -0.02 19.26 -17.65
CA TYR A 17 -0.73 20.09 -16.67
C TYR A 17 0.15 20.59 -15.51
N SER A 18 1.47 20.47 -15.61
CA SER A 18 2.43 20.83 -14.55
C SER A 18 2.21 22.21 -13.92
N GLN A 19 1.80 23.21 -14.71
CA GLN A 19 1.49 24.58 -14.24
C GLN A 19 0.28 24.68 -13.30
N TRP A 20 -0.63 23.70 -13.33
CA TRP A 20 -1.86 23.67 -12.52
C TRP A 20 -1.76 22.75 -11.30
N ILE A 21 -0.69 21.95 -11.21
CA ILE A 21 -0.48 21.01 -10.11
C ILE A 21 0.33 21.72 -9.02
N PRO A 22 -0.12 21.71 -7.74
CA PRO A 22 0.67 22.26 -6.64
C PRO A 22 2.07 21.66 -6.59
N ALA A 23 3.07 22.41 -6.12
CA ALA A 23 4.43 21.89 -5.96
C ALA A 23 4.43 20.57 -5.16
N HIS A 24 5.10 19.55 -5.71
CA HIS A 24 5.15 18.20 -5.19
C HIS A 24 6.45 17.52 -5.65
N ASN A 25 6.84 16.45 -4.97
CA ASN A 25 7.93 15.59 -5.42
C ASN A 25 7.42 14.31 -6.12
N HIS A 26 6.21 13.86 -5.79
CA HIS A 26 5.64 12.62 -6.28
C HIS A 26 4.11 12.67 -6.29
N ILE A 27 3.48 12.01 -7.25
CA ILE A 27 2.01 11.89 -7.36
C ILE A 27 1.60 10.43 -7.23
N ILE A 28 0.62 10.16 -6.37
CA ILE A 28 -0.03 8.84 -6.31
C ILE A 28 -1.47 9.01 -6.79
N VAL A 29 -1.83 8.35 -7.88
CA VAL A 29 -3.20 8.29 -8.40
C VAL A 29 -3.86 7.02 -7.88
N LEU A 30 -4.95 7.19 -7.11
CA LEU A 30 -5.79 6.08 -6.66
C LEU A 30 -6.95 5.89 -7.64
N THR A 31 -7.18 4.67 -8.10
CA THR A 31 -8.26 4.35 -9.04
C THR A 31 -9.02 3.09 -8.64
N ARG A 32 -10.30 3.01 -9.00
CA ARG A 32 -11.12 1.79 -8.87
C ARG A 32 -11.16 0.96 -10.16
N ILE A 33 -10.41 1.38 -11.18
CA ILE A 33 -10.25 0.63 -12.43
C ILE A 33 -9.35 -0.57 -12.15
N ASP A 34 -9.78 -1.75 -12.61
CA ASP A 34 -8.97 -2.97 -12.63
C ASP A 34 -7.74 -2.78 -13.54
N LEU A 35 -6.55 -2.75 -12.94
CA LEU A 35 -5.29 -2.57 -13.64
C LEU A 35 -4.81 -3.93 -14.15
N LEU A 36 -4.90 -4.12 -15.47
CA LEU A 36 -4.53 -5.40 -16.06
C LEU A 36 -3.02 -5.52 -16.23
N SER A 37 -2.50 -6.73 -16.08
CA SER A 37 -1.14 -7.08 -16.48
C SER A 37 -0.99 -7.02 -18.01
N SER A 38 0.24 -7.13 -18.50
CA SER A 38 0.51 -7.22 -19.94
C SER A 38 -0.13 -8.44 -20.62
N LYS A 39 -0.53 -9.45 -19.84
CA LYS A 39 -1.24 -10.64 -20.31
C LYS A 39 -2.77 -10.48 -20.27
N GLY A 40 -3.27 -9.35 -19.77
CA GLY A 40 -4.70 -9.06 -19.68
C GLY A 40 -5.40 -9.64 -18.45
N ASP A 41 -4.65 -10.18 -17.48
CA ASP A 41 -5.20 -10.67 -16.21
C ASP A 41 -5.13 -9.60 -15.08
N SER A 42 -5.96 -9.75 -14.06
CA SER A 42 -6.07 -8.82 -12.91
C SER A 42 -4.99 -9.05 -11.83
N SER A 43 -3.77 -9.44 -12.23
CA SER A 43 -2.66 -9.67 -11.28
C SER A 43 -1.89 -8.41 -10.91
N THR A 44 -2.06 -7.31 -11.65
CA THR A 44 -1.43 -6.02 -11.38
C THR A 44 -2.34 -5.17 -10.50
N GLN A 45 -1.79 -4.56 -9.46
CA GLN A 45 -2.55 -3.71 -8.53
C GLN A 45 -1.96 -2.31 -8.38
N GLY A 46 -0.76 -2.10 -8.95
CA GLY A 46 -0.09 -0.82 -8.98
C GLY A 46 0.96 -0.78 -10.09
N MET A 47 1.43 0.42 -10.40
CA MET A 47 2.52 0.64 -11.34
C MET A 47 3.26 1.94 -11.04
N ALA A 48 4.59 1.89 -11.10
CA ALA A 48 5.49 3.03 -10.97
C ALA A 48 6.77 2.83 -11.78
N TYR A 49 7.47 3.94 -12.09
CA TYR A 49 8.81 3.87 -12.67
C TYR A 49 9.87 3.68 -11.58
N VAL A 50 10.81 2.78 -11.82
CA VAL A 50 11.88 2.52 -10.85
C VAL A 50 12.89 3.67 -10.84
N GLY A 51 13.17 4.23 -9.65
CA GLY A 51 14.17 5.29 -9.46
C GLY A 51 13.81 6.63 -10.08
N ALA A 52 12.51 6.91 -10.26
CA ALA A 52 12.02 8.10 -10.93
C ALA A 52 11.55 9.23 -9.98
N MET A 53 11.73 9.08 -8.67
CA MET A 53 11.23 10.02 -7.65
C MET A 53 11.55 11.51 -7.90
N CYS A 54 12.67 11.83 -8.54
CA CYS A 54 13.06 13.22 -8.84
C CYS A 54 13.03 13.57 -10.33
N ARG A 55 12.34 12.77 -11.13
CA ARG A 55 12.12 13.03 -12.56
C ARG A 55 10.70 13.54 -12.73
N VAL A 56 10.55 14.84 -13.02
CA VAL A 56 9.29 15.59 -12.87
C VAL A 56 8.05 14.87 -13.40
N ALA A 57 8.07 14.40 -14.66
CA ALA A 57 6.92 13.73 -15.26
C ALA A 57 6.81 12.25 -14.88
N GLU A 58 7.93 11.59 -14.56
CA GLU A 58 7.98 10.15 -14.25
C GLU A 58 7.77 9.86 -12.76
N SER A 59 7.84 10.88 -11.88
CA SER A 59 7.62 10.74 -10.45
C SER A 59 6.12 10.61 -10.13
N ALA A 60 5.55 9.50 -10.58
CA ALA A 60 4.17 9.15 -10.35
C ALA A 60 4.00 7.64 -10.13
N SER A 61 2.92 7.29 -9.44
CA SER A 61 2.44 5.92 -9.28
C SER A 61 0.94 5.86 -9.47
N VAL A 62 0.46 4.76 -10.05
CA VAL A 62 -0.98 4.45 -10.13
C VAL A 62 -1.24 3.24 -9.25
N VAL A 63 -2.27 3.31 -8.42
CA VAL A 63 -2.61 2.28 -7.44
C VAL A 63 -4.09 1.96 -7.56
N GLU A 64 -4.40 0.68 -7.70
CA GLU A 64 -5.75 0.18 -7.62
C GLU A 64 -6.25 0.18 -6.16
N ASP A 65 -7.38 0.83 -5.93
CA ASP A 65 -8.10 0.83 -4.65
C ASP A 65 -8.83 -0.50 -4.46
N VAL A 66 -8.08 -1.50 -4.02
CA VAL A 66 -8.57 -2.80 -3.57
C VAL A 66 -9.13 -2.75 -2.14
N GLY A 67 -9.23 -1.58 -1.51
CA GLY A 67 -9.87 -1.34 -0.22
C GLY A 67 -8.98 -1.52 1.02
N GLY A 68 -9.05 -0.52 1.90
CA GLY A 68 -8.54 -0.60 3.27
C GLY A 68 -7.01 -0.54 3.33
N MET A 69 -6.41 -1.32 4.24
CA MET A 69 -4.96 -1.37 4.40
C MET A 69 -4.26 -1.92 3.15
N ALA A 70 -4.92 -2.78 2.38
CA ALA A 70 -4.32 -3.38 1.20
C ALA A 70 -3.89 -2.33 0.16
N THR A 71 -4.74 -1.33 -0.11
CA THR A 71 -4.41 -0.19 -0.97
C THR A 71 -3.22 0.61 -0.46
N ALA A 72 -3.10 0.80 0.86
CA ALA A 72 -1.98 1.52 1.45
C ALA A 72 -0.65 0.74 1.30
N VAL A 73 -0.70 -0.59 1.40
CA VAL A 73 0.46 -1.47 1.18
C VAL A 73 0.92 -1.39 -0.27
N ILE A 74 -0.01 -1.47 -1.23
CA ILE A 74 0.31 -1.32 -2.66
C ILE A 74 0.90 0.06 -2.94
N ALA A 75 0.30 1.13 -2.40
CA ALA A 75 0.86 2.48 -2.55
C ALA A 75 2.29 2.61 -2.00
N ALA A 76 2.58 1.96 -0.86
CA ALA A 76 3.93 1.93 -0.30
C ALA A 76 4.92 1.14 -1.18
N HIS A 77 4.46 0.06 -1.81
CA HIS A 77 5.22 -0.73 -2.77
C HIS A 77 5.60 0.10 -4.00
N GLU A 78 4.63 0.76 -4.64
CA GLU A 78 4.86 1.60 -5.82
C GLU A 78 5.75 2.82 -5.51
N LEU A 79 5.58 3.40 -4.32
CA LEU A 79 6.44 4.49 -3.87
C LEU A 79 7.90 4.02 -3.71
N ALA A 80 8.11 2.81 -3.24
CA ALA A 80 9.45 2.25 -3.08
C ALA A 80 10.12 1.93 -4.42
N HIS A 81 9.36 1.52 -5.45
CA HIS A 81 9.86 1.51 -6.83
C HIS A 81 10.38 2.88 -7.25
N SER A 82 9.59 3.94 -7.01
CA SER A 82 10.02 5.31 -7.34
C SER A 82 11.32 5.71 -6.62
N LEU A 83 11.56 5.15 -5.43
CA LEU A 83 12.80 5.29 -4.63
C LEU A 83 13.91 4.29 -5.01
N GLY A 84 13.79 3.58 -6.13
CA GLY A 84 14.84 2.73 -6.70
C GLY A 84 14.84 1.27 -6.24
N ALA A 85 13.84 0.82 -5.47
CA ALA A 85 13.74 -0.58 -5.07
C ALA A 85 13.24 -1.46 -6.23
N PHE A 86 13.83 -2.65 -6.38
CA PHE A 86 13.39 -3.69 -7.31
C PHE A 86 12.59 -4.77 -6.56
N HIS A 87 11.91 -5.64 -7.31
CA HIS A 87 11.18 -6.73 -6.71
C HIS A 87 12.10 -7.75 -6.03
N ASP A 88 11.86 -8.02 -4.75
CA ASP A 88 12.62 -9.03 -3.99
C ASP A 88 12.44 -10.43 -4.59
N GLY A 89 13.54 -11.16 -4.77
CA GLY A 89 13.55 -12.56 -5.21
C GLY A 89 13.12 -12.78 -6.65
N THR A 90 13.12 -11.72 -7.47
CA THR A 90 12.84 -11.73 -8.90
C THR A 90 14.14 -11.51 -9.67
N ALA A 91 14.29 -12.15 -10.84
CA ALA A 91 15.48 -12.04 -11.67
C ALA A 91 15.93 -10.58 -11.87
N GLY A 92 17.24 -10.33 -11.76
CA GLY A 92 17.83 -8.99 -11.85
C GLY A 92 18.44 -8.52 -10.52
N PRO A 93 18.46 -7.20 -10.24
CA PRO A 93 19.23 -6.63 -9.12
C PRO A 93 18.86 -7.10 -7.71
N ALA A 94 17.70 -7.76 -7.56
CA ALA A 94 17.18 -8.25 -6.28
C ALA A 94 16.90 -9.76 -6.28
N GLU A 95 17.51 -10.53 -7.18
CA GLU A 95 17.25 -11.96 -7.33
C GLU A 95 17.58 -12.78 -6.08
N ASN A 96 18.66 -12.42 -5.39
CA ASN A 96 19.11 -13.10 -4.17
C ASN A 96 18.40 -12.60 -2.89
N CYS A 97 17.41 -11.72 -3.04
CA CYS A 97 16.71 -11.11 -1.91
C CYS A 97 15.61 -12.03 -1.37
N GLY A 98 15.38 -11.93 -0.06
CA GLY A 98 14.34 -12.72 0.61
C GLY A 98 12.94 -12.39 0.09
N ARG A 99 12.14 -13.42 -0.17
CA ARG A 99 10.73 -13.28 -0.63
C ARG A 99 9.78 -13.06 0.56
N ASN A 100 8.54 -12.65 0.26
CA ASN A 100 7.47 -12.29 1.22
C ASN A 100 7.79 -11.06 2.08
N TYR A 101 8.46 -10.08 1.49
CA TYR A 101 8.58 -8.72 2.03
C TYR A 101 7.71 -7.76 1.22
N LEU A 102 7.63 -6.51 1.67
CA LEU A 102 6.83 -5.47 1.01
C LEU A 102 7.13 -5.36 -0.49
N MET A 103 8.39 -5.50 -0.92
CA MET A 103 8.80 -5.41 -2.33
C MET A 103 8.78 -6.75 -3.08
N SER A 104 8.19 -7.83 -2.56
CA SER A 104 8.05 -9.05 -3.35
C SER A 104 6.99 -8.87 -4.45
N ALA A 105 7.32 -9.25 -5.69
CA ALA A 105 6.40 -9.18 -6.85
C ALA A 105 5.07 -9.91 -6.63
N THR A 106 5.13 -10.99 -5.85
CA THR A 106 3.96 -11.67 -5.31
C THR A 106 4.24 -11.96 -3.84
N VAL A 107 3.25 -11.73 -2.98
CA VAL A 107 3.31 -12.20 -1.61
C VAL A 107 2.37 -13.38 -1.43
N SER A 108 2.80 -14.37 -0.65
CA SER A 108 1.93 -15.49 -0.29
C SER A 108 1.06 -15.11 0.90
N SER A 109 -0.23 -15.48 0.87
CA SER A 109 -1.06 -15.44 2.08
C SER A 109 -0.62 -16.60 2.97
N SER A 110 0.44 -16.39 3.74
CA SER A 110 0.90 -17.42 4.66
C SER A 110 0.12 -17.38 5.97
N ASP A 111 -0.19 -18.56 6.50
CA ASP A 111 -0.56 -18.72 7.89
C ASP A 111 0.64 -18.55 8.83
N ASP A 112 1.86 -18.59 8.29
CA ASP A 112 3.09 -18.22 8.99
C ASP A 112 3.04 -16.73 9.35
N GLU A 113 3.12 -16.48 10.66
CA GLU A 113 2.97 -15.17 11.25
C GLU A 113 4.09 -14.21 10.81
N GLN A 114 5.33 -14.69 10.81
CA GLN A 114 6.48 -13.88 10.45
C GLN A 114 6.41 -13.48 8.98
N LYS A 115 6.05 -14.40 8.09
CA LYS A 115 5.88 -14.10 6.66
C LYS A 115 4.75 -13.10 6.42
N PHE A 116 3.63 -13.21 7.12
CA PHE A 116 2.55 -12.21 7.04
C PHE A 116 3.04 -10.82 7.47
N PHE A 117 3.71 -10.71 8.62
CA PHE A 117 4.18 -9.41 9.09
C PHE A 117 5.32 -8.82 8.24
N ASN A 118 6.14 -9.66 7.61
CA ASN A 118 7.17 -9.22 6.67
C ASN A 118 6.57 -8.52 5.44
N THR A 119 5.34 -8.84 5.03
CA THR A 119 4.67 -8.14 3.91
C THR A 119 4.44 -6.65 4.17
N PHE A 120 4.56 -6.18 5.42
CA PHE A 120 4.50 -4.77 5.80
C PHE A 120 5.88 -4.15 6.08
N LYS A 121 6.96 -4.84 5.73
CA LYS A 121 8.35 -4.42 5.97
C LYS A 121 9.17 -4.49 4.70
N PHE A 122 10.07 -3.52 4.51
CA PHE A 122 11.11 -3.65 3.50
C PHE A 122 12.08 -4.77 3.87
N SER A 123 12.53 -5.53 2.86
CA SER A 123 13.64 -6.45 3.04
C SER A 123 14.95 -5.68 3.27
N PRO A 124 16.01 -6.32 3.82
CA PRO A 124 17.32 -5.71 3.88
C PRO A 124 17.83 -5.23 2.51
N CYS A 125 17.54 -5.98 1.44
CA CYS A 125 17.87 -5.57 0.07
C CYS A 125 17.14 -4.30 -0.35
N SER A 126 15.83 -4.24 -0.14
CA SER A 126 15.02 -3.07 -0.48
C SER A 126 15.54 -1.82 0.24
N ILE A 127 15.88 -1.96 1.53
CA ILE A 127 16.49 -0.87 2.32
C ILE A 127 17.80 -0.42 1.68
N GLN A 128 18.68 -1.36 1.31
CA GLN A 128 19.97 -1.04 0.67
C GLN A 128 19.78 -0.33 -0.67
N GLN A 129 18.85 -0.80 -1.52
CA GLN A 129 18.57 -0.18 -2.81
C GLN A 129 18.05 1.26 -2.67
N ILE A 130 17.12 1.48 -1.73
CA ILE A 130 16.62 2.82 -1.41
C ILE A 130 17.77 3.70 -0.88
N GLN A 131 18.64 3.19 -0.01
CA GLN A 131 19.81 3.93 0.47
C GLN A 131 20.75 4.33 -0.66
N LEU A 132 21.01 3.44 -1.61
CA LEU A 132 21.82 3.73 -2.81
C LEU A 132 21.17 4.81 -3.67
N PHE A 133 19.85 4.81 -3.83
CA PHE A 133 19.13 5.87 -4.53
C PHE A 133 19.34 7.25 -3.88
N PHE A 134 19.42 7.34 -2.55
CA PHE A 134 19.77 8.58 -1.85
C PHE A 134 21.25 8.93 -1.97
N ALA A 135 22.15 7.94 -1.99
CA ALA A 135 23.59 8.15 -2.04
C ALA A 135 24.10 8.62 -3.41
N ASN A 136 23.41 8.25 -4.50
CA ASN A 136 23.88 8.46 -5.87
C ASN A 136 23.51 9.84 -6.47
N GLY A 137 23.01 10.78 -5.66
CA GLY A 137 22.58 12.12 -6.12
C GLY A 137 21.27 12.13 -6.91
N THR A 138 20.57 11.00 -7.03
CA THR A 138 19.28 10.91 -7.74
C THR A 138 18.10 11.40 -6.92
N ALA A 139 18.30 11.70 -5.63
CA ALA A 139 17.27 12.10 -4.68
C ALA A 139 17.28 13.60 -4.32
N ASP A 140 17.97 14.44 -5.09
CA ASP A 140 18.18 15.85 -4.76
C ASP A 140 16.88 16.65 -4.52
N CYS A 141 15.81 16.31 -5.23
CA CYS A 141 14.51 16.97 -5.06
C CYS A 141 13.86 16.73 -3.69
N LEU A 142 14.27 15.67 -2.97
CA LEU A 142 13.79 15.34 -1.63
C LEU A 142 14.63 15.98 -0.52
N LEU A 143 15.79 16.56 -0.86
CA LEU A 143 16.61 17.26 0.11
C LEU A 143 15.87 18.53 0.57
N ARG A 144 15.82 18.74 1.89
CA ARG A 144 15.13 19.90 2.46
C ARG A 144 15.72 21.18 1.88
N SER A 145 14.92 21.93 1.13
CA SER A 145 15.28 23.31 0.80
C SER A 145 15.45 24.11 2.09
N LYS A 146 16.52 24.92 2.15
CA LYS A 146 16.77 25.88 3.25
C LYS A 146 15.72 26.98 3.28
N SER A 147 14.99 27.21 2.19
CA SER A 147 13.84 28.11 2.21
C SER A 147 12.72 27.46 3.00
N ARG A 148 12.28 28.11 4.08
CA ARG A 148 11.03 27.78 4.78
C ARG A 148 9.87 27.87 3.79
N GLU A 149 9.65 26.82 3.02
CA GLU A 149 8.38 26.61 2.36
C GLU A 149 7.33 26.71 3.47
N LYS A 150 6.31 27.55 3.27
CA LYS A 150 5.21 27.70 4.22
C LYS A 150 4.53 26.36 4.30
N ARG A 151 5.06 25.46 5.15
CA ARG A 151 4.48 24.17 5.51
C ARG A 151 3.02 24.49 5.74
N LEU A 152 2.13 23.91 4.92
CA LEU A 152 0.68 24.05 5.10
C LEU A 152 0.46 23.92 6.60
N ARG A 153 0.06 25.01 7.25
CA ARG A 153 -0.15 25.01 8.70
C ARG A 153 -1.06 23.82 8.91
N ARG A 154 -0.60 22.82 9.67
CA ARG A 154 -1.47 21.71 10.09
C ARG A 154 -2.67 22.37 10.76
N THR A 155 -3.75 22.57 9.99
CA THR A 155 -5.01 23.16 10.47
C THR A 155 -5.63 22.26 11.54
N SER A 156 -5.22 21.00 11.52
CA SER A 156 -5.54 19.99 12.50
C SER A 156 -4.58 20.03 13.70
N ARG A 157 -4.98 20.74 14.76
CA ARG A 157 -4.63 20.43 16.17
C ARG A 157 -5.18 19.06 16.62
N ARG A 158 -5.63 18.17 15.71
CA ARG A 158 -6.11 16.85 16.12
C ARG A 158 -4.95 16.11 16.76
N LYS A 159 -5.18 15.62 17.99
CA LYS A 159 -4.41 14.53 18.59
C LYS A 159 -4.07 13.53 17.49
N HIS A 160 -2.82 13.09 17.42
CA HIS A 160 -2.36 12.06 16.48
C HIS A 160 -3.12 10.77 16.77
N ARG A 161 -4.34 10.64 16.24
CA ARG A 161 -5.16 9.45 16.38
C ARG A 161 -4.66 8.41 15.40
N LYS A 162 -4.54 7.17 15.86
CA LYS A 162 -4.17 6.05 14.98
C LYS A 162 -5.32 5.73 14.03
N PRO A 163 -5.06 5.15 12.84
CA PRO A 163 -6.12 4.86 11.86
C PRO A 163 -7.25 3.99 12.41
N GLY A 164 -6.94 3.00 13.26
CA GLY A 164 -7.92 2.12 13.91
C GLY A 164 -8.78 2.80 15.00
N GLU A 165 -8.35 3.96 15.51
CA GLU A 165 -9.17 4.78 16.39
C GLU A 165 -10.21 5.58 15.60
N LEU A 166 -9.95 5.86 14.33
CA LEU A 166 -10.84 6.59 13.42
C LEU A 166 -11.77 5.63 12.66
N LEU A 167 -11.24 4.48 12.27
CA LEU A 167 -11.90 3.45 11.47
C LEU A 167 -11.99 2.18 12.31
N VAL A 168 -13.07 2.01 13.06
CA VAL A 168 -13.30 0.78 13.84
C VAL A 168 -13.44 -0.44 12.92
N GLN A 169 -13.31 -1.66 13.45
CA GLN A 169 -13.32 -2.90 12.66
C GLN A 169 -14.48 -2.99 11.64
N GLN A 170 -15.67 -2.56 12.05
CA GLN A 170 -16.85 -2.55 11.18
C GLN A 170 -16.66 -1.67 9.94
N ASN A 171 -16.04 -0.50 10.08
CA ASN A 171 -15.71 0.39 8.96
C ASN A 171 -14.67 -0.27 8.07
N GLN A 172 -13.64 -0.89 8.65
CA GLN A 172 -12.60 -1.57 7.88
C GLN A 172 -13.18 -2.69 7.00
N CYS A 173 -14.12 -3.50 7.51
CA CYS A 173 -14.80 -4.51 6.70
C CYS A 173 -15.62 -3.91 5.56
N LYS A 174 -16.35 -2.82 5.82
CA LYS A 174 -17.14 -2.15 4.80
C LYS A 174 -16.27 -1.53 3.70
N ILE A 175 -15.12 -0.98 4.07
CA ILE A 175 -14.16 -0.39 3.12
C ILE A 175 -13.49 -1.49 2.28
N ALA A 176 -13.10 -2.60 2.91
CA ALA A 176 -12.39 -3.69 2.22
C ALA A 176 -13.29 -4.50 1.28
N PHE A 177 -14.54 -4.78 1.66
CA PHE A 177 -15.42 -5.72 0.94
C PHE A 177 -16.76 -5.13 0.48
N GLY A 178 -17.12 -3.94 0.96
CA GLY A 178 -18.37 -3.26 0.61
C GLY A 178 -19.37 -3.16 1.77
N ALA A 179 -20.39 -2.30 1.59
CA ALA A 179 -21.28 -1.86 2.66
C ALA A 179 -22.04 -2.97 3.41
N HIS A 180 -22.24 -4.12 2.78
CA HIS A 180 -22.99 -5.26 3.30
C HIS A 180 -22.12 -6.25 4.11
N TYR A 181 -20.82 -5.98 4.23
CA TYR A 181 -19.91 -6.76 5.09
C TYR A 181 -19.86 -6.20 6.52
N SER A 182 -19.53 -7.08 7.46
CA SER A 182 -19.40 -6.78 8.89
C SER A 182 -18.35 -7.67 9.53
N VAL A 183 -17.98 -7.39 10.77
CA VAL A 183 -16.98 -8.17 11.51
C VAL A 183 -17.43 -9.63 11.64
N CYS A 184 -16.50 -10.55 11.37
CA CYS A 184 -16.70 -11.98 11.63
C CYS A 184 -16.64 -12.24 13.14
N LEU A 185 -17.68 -12.88 13.69
CA LEU A 185 -17.78 -13.19 15.13
C LEU A 185 -17.50 -14.66 15.45
N ARG A 186 -17.15 -15.47 14.45
CA ARG A 186 -16.88 -16.91 14.62
C ARG A 186 -15.51 -17.09 15.25
N LYS A 187 -15.47 -17.76 16.41
CA LYS A 187 -14.24 -17.94 17.22
C LYS A 187 -13.11 -18.62 16.45
N GLU A 188 -13.42 -19.53 15.54
CA GLU A 188 -12.42 -20.24 14.71
C GLU A 188 -11.50 -19.29 13.91
N TYR A 189 -11.99 -18.13 13.49
CA TYR A 189 -11.22 -17.12 12.73
C TYR A 189 -10.50 -16.11 13.65
N LEU A 190 -10.83 -16.09 14.94
CA LEU A 190 -10.34 -15.12 15.93
C LEU A 190 -9.43 -15.75 17.00
N SER A 191 -9.29 -17.08 17.01
CA SER A 191 -8.80 -17.83 18.18
C SER A 191 -7.30 -17.74 18.47
N LYS A 192 -6.45 -17.47 17.47
CA LYS A 192 -4.99 -17.38 17.67
C LYS A 192 -4.53 -15.97 18.03
N ASP A 193 -4.85 -14.99 17.19
CA ASP A 193 -4.61 -13.57 17.45
C ASP A 193 -5.71 -12.72 16.76
N PRO A 194 -6.63 -12.11 17.54
CA PRO A 194 -7.73 -11.34 16.98
C PRO A 194 -7.31 -9.98 16.42
N CYS A 195 -6.07 -9.52 16.66
CA CYS A 195 -5.52 -8.27 16.15
C CYS A 195 -4.75 -8.46 14.84
N ARG A 196 -4.42 -9.72 14.49
CA ARG A 196 -3.58 -10.08 13.35
C ARG A 196 -4.22 -9.74 12.02
N ARG A 197 -5.39 -10.33 11.77
CA ARG A 197 -6.11 -10.27 10.49
C ARG A 197 -7.55 -9.86 10.70
N LEU A 198 -8.02 -8.98 9.83
CA LEU A 198 -9.42 -8.62 9.79
C LEU A 198 -10.18 -9.68 9.00
N TRP A 199 -11.14 -10.31 9.66
CA TRP A 199 -12.07 -11.26 9.06
C TRP A 199 -13.45 -10.65 8.97
N CYS A 200 -14.04 -10.71 7.79
CA CYS A 200 -15.31 -10.08 7.48
C CYS A 200 -16.34 -11.10 7.02
N LYS A 201 -17.60 -10.85 7.36
CA LYS A 201 -18.74 -11.69 7.01
C LYS A 201 -19.68 -10.91 6.09
N ASN A 202 -19.97 -11.49 4.93
CA ASN A 202 -21.04 -11.03 4.07
C ASN A 202 -22.39 -11.26 4.76
N ARG A 203 -23.13 -10.18 5.08
CA ARG A 203 -24.42 -10.28 5.78
C ARG A 203 -25.60 -10.68 4.91
N LYS A 204 -25.43 -10.69 3.57
CA LYS A 204 -26.45 -11.20 2.64
C LYS A 204 -26.42 -12.71 2.51
N LEU A 205 -25.30 -13.35 2.88
CA LEU A 205 -25.13 -14.79 2.82
C LEU A 205 -25.58 -15.47 4.12
N ARG A 206 -25.80 -16.80 4.03
CA ARG A 206 -26.16 -17.63 5.19
C ARG A 206 -25.09 -17.54 6.28
N LYS A 207 -25.49 -17.68 7.55
CA LYS A 207 -24.56 -17.67 8.69
C LYS A 207 -23.46 -18.74 8.59
N THR A 208 -23.76 -19.86 7.93
CA THR A 208 -22.84 -20.99 7.71
C THR A 208 -21.73 -20.68 6.73
N GLU A 209 -21.92 -19.76 5.79
CA GLU A 209 -20.88 -19.41 4.82
C GLU A 209 -19.59 -18.95 5.54
N PRO A 210 -18.41 -19.21 4.96
CA PRO A 210 -17.14 -18.84 5.57
C PRO A 210 -17.02 -17.31 5.74
N CYS A 211 -16.13 -16.91 6.64
CA CYS A 211 -15.67 -15.52 6.70
C CYS A 211 -14.54 -15.31 5.68
N GLU A 212 -14.43 -14.08 5.19
CA GLU A 212 -13.50 -13.68 4.15
C GLU A 212 -12.43 -12.73 4.72
N THR A 213 -11.23 -12.76 4.13
CA THR A 213 -10.13 -11.84 4.41
C THR A 213 -9.37 -11.53 3.11
N LYS A 214 -8.56 -10.47 3.08
CA LYS A 214 -7.66 -10.17 1.96
C LYS A 214 -6.20 -10.39 2.36
N LEU A 215 -5.35 -10.56 1.35
CA LEU A 215 -3.91 -10.86 1.49
C LEU A 215 -3.18 -9.86 2.40
N TYR A 216 -3.52 -8.58 2.31
CA TYR A 216 -2.92 -7.46 3.05
C TYR A 216 -3.91 -6.78 4.01
N LEU A 217 -4.68 -7.55 4.76
CA LEU A 217 -5.73 -6.99 5.61
C LEU A 217 -5.52 -7.26 7.10
N PRO A 218 -4.49 -6.66 7.71
CA PRO A 218 -4.42 -6.60 9.16
C PRO A 218 -5.51 -5.66 9.67
N LEU A 219 -5.85 -5.77 10.96
CA LEU A 219 -6.53 -4.64 11.61
C LEU A 219 -5.60 -3.41 11.54
N LEU A 220 -6.18 -2.22 11.49
CA LEU A 220 -5.39 -0.99 11.57
C LEU A 220 -4.86 -0.75 12.99
N ASP A 221 -3.71 -0.08 13.13
CA ASP A 221 -3.17 0.27 14.44
C ASP A 221 -4.15 1.12 15.24
N GLY A 222 -4.31 0.84 16.53
CA GLY A 222 -5.31 1.46 17.41
C GLY A 222 -6.68 0.80 17.35
N THR A 223 -6.88 -0.24 16.55
CA THR A 223 -8.16 -0.97 16.51
C THR A 223 -8.29 -1.89 17.73
N LYS A 224 -9.39 -1.77 18.49
CA LYS A 224 -9.73 -2.73 19.53
C LYS A 224 -10.02 -4.10 18.91
N CYS A 225 -9.41 -5.16 19.43
CA CYS A 225 -9.52 -6.54 18.91
C CYS A 225 -9.93 -7.58 19.95
N GLY A 226 -9.96 -7.23 21.23
CA GLY A 226 -10.41 -8.12 22.29
C GLY A 226 -10.56 -7.37 23.61
N HIS A 227 -10.88 -8.11 24.67
CA HIS A 227 -10.86 -7.56 26.03
C HIS A 227 -9.44 -7.07 26.34
N ASP A 228 -9.30 -5.77 26.62
CA ASP A 228 -8.02 -5.08 26.86
C ASP A 228 -6.95 -5.24 25.77
N LYS A 229 -7.35 -5.60 24.54
CA LYS A 229 -6.43 -5.75 23.40
C LYS A 229 -6.70 -4.72 22.32
N VAL A 230 -5.63 -4.02 21.94
CA VAL A 230 -5.59 -3.02 20.87
C VAL A 230 -4.35 -3.32 20.03
N LYS A 231 -4.48 -3.19 18.70
CA LYS A 231 -3.33 -3.30 17.80
C LYS A 231 -2.37 -2.11 17.90
#